data_AF-A0A091C2K9-F1
#
_entry.id   AF-A0A091C2K9-F1
#
_cell.length_a   1.000
_cell.length_b   1.000
_cell.length_c   1.000
_cell.angle_alpha   90.00
_cell.angle_beta   90.00
_cell.angle_gamma   90.00
#
_symmetry.space_group_name_H-M   'P 1'
#
loop_
_entity.id
_entity.type
_entity.pdbx_description
1 polymer ?
#
loop_
_entity_poly.entity_id
_entity_poly.type
_entity_poly.pdbx_seq_one_letter_code
_entity_poly.pdbx_strand_id
1 'polypeptide(L)' 'MKKFFLGMENELLIIKEAPEGYAYFSCLEGKHPTCIVVDPQNENVIYCGTDKDGLFKK' A
#
# COMPACT_ATOMS: atom_id res chain seq x y z
N MET A 1 -16.91 1.48 -0.99
CA MET A 1 -15.81 2.28 -1.56
C MET A 1 -14.60 1.38 -1.65
N LYS A 2 -14.14 1.06 -2.85
CA LYS A 2 -13.02 0.14 -3.06
C LYS A 2 -11.69 0.81 -2.70
N LYS A 3 -10.79 0.03 -2.11
CA LYS A 3 -9.42 0.42 -1.80
C LYS A 3 -8.49 -0.66 -2.32
N PHE A 4 -7.43 -0.25 -3.01
CA PHE A 4 -6.40 -1.17 -3.51
C PHE A 4 -5.04 -0.74 -2.98
N PHE A 5 -4.17 -1.72 -2.78
CA PHE A 5 -2.77 -1.53 -2.46
C PHE A 5 -1.96 -2.18 -3.56
N LEU A 6 -1.11 -1.40 -4.23
CA LEU A 6 -0.27 -1.88 -5.32
C LEU A 6 1.18 -1.72 -4.92
N GLY A 7 1.88 -2.84 -4.77
CA GLY A 7 3.33 -2.86 -4.64
C GLY A 7 3.92 -2.69 -6.02
N MET A 8 4.41 -1.49 -6.31
CA MET A 8 5.11 -1.18 -7.55
C MET A 8 6.61 -1.36 -7.33
N GLU A 9 7.39 -1.35 -8.43
CA GLU A 9 8.85 -1.53 -8.34
C GLU A 9 9.50 -0.52 -7.38
N ASN A 10 9.08 0.74 -7.38
CA ASN A 10 9.71 1.80 -6.58
C ASN A 10 8.91 2.23 -5.35
N GLU A 11 7.60 2.00 -5.31
CA GLU A 11 6.71 2.64 -4.34
C GLU A 11 5.46 1.81 -4.06
N LEU A 12 4.78 2.11 -2.96
CA LEU A 12 3.47 1.60 -2.63
C LEU A 12 2.41 2.63 -3.03
N LEU A 13 1.56 2.28 -3.99
CA LEU A 13 0.38 3.07 -4.33
C LEU A 13 -0.81 2.59 -3.52
N ILE A 14 -1.53 3.54 -2.93
CA ILE A 14 -2.80 3.28 -2.27
C ILE A 14 -3.88 3.98 -3.07
N ILE A 15 -4.76 3.19 -3.66
CA ILE A 15 -5.81 3.65 -4.56
C ILE A 15 -7.14 3.64 -3.81
N LYS A 16 -7.90 4.71 -3.93
CA LYS A 16 -9.26 4.85 -3.40
C LYS A 16 -10.23 5.19 -4.52
N GLU A 17 -11.35 4.49 -4.56
CA GLU A 17 -12.47 4.82 -5.43
C GLU A 17 -12.97 6.24 -5.14
N ALA A 18 -13.15 7.02 -6.19
CA ALA A 18 -13.64 8.39 -6.17
C ALA A 18 -14.89 8.51 -7.07
N PRO A 19 -15.67 9.61 -6.98
CA PRO A 19 -16.85 9.79 -7.83
C PRO A 19 -16.54 9.68 -9.33
N GLU A 20 -15.37 10.14 -9.74
CA GLU A 20 -14.85 10.01 -11.10
C GLU A 20 -13.58 9.16 -11.10
N GLY A 21 -13.76 7.84 -11.11
CA GLY A 21 -12.66 6.88 -11.21
C GLY A 21 -11.94 6.64 -9.88
N TYR A 22 -10.63 6.90 -9.85
CA TYR A 22 -9.78 6.54 -8.72
C TYR A 22 -8.78 7.65 -8.39
N ALA A 23 -8.69 7.99 -7.10
CA ALA A 23 -7.61 8.78 -6.55
C ALA A 23 -6.52 7.86 -6.01
N TYR A 24 -5.27 8.29 -6.05
CA TYR A 24 -4.16 7.52 -5.47
C TYR A 24 -3.25 8.40 -4.63
N PHE A 25 -2.52 7.76 -3.72
CA PHE A 25 -1.44 8.36 -2.95
C PHE A 25 -0.25 7.39 -2.91
N SER A 26 0.94 7.95 -3.11
CA SER A 26 2.19 7.22 -2.99
C SER A 26 2.70 7.23 -1.55
N CYS A 27 3.38 6.14 -1.18
CA CYS A 27 4.22 6.05 0.00
C CYS A 27 5.35 5.05 -0.25
N LEU A 28 6.34 5.02 0.64
CA LEU A 28 7.49 4.11 0.55
C LEU A 28 8.28 4.27 -0.76
N GLU A 29 8.45 5.51 -1.25
CA GLU A 29 9.22 5.80 -2.44
C GLU A 29 10.70 5.39 -2.26
N GLY A 30 11.24 4.65 -3.24
CA GLY A 30 12.59 4.09 -3.19
C GLY A 30 12.75 2.90 -2.25
N LYS A 31 11.65 2.34 -1.73
CA LYS A 31 11.69 1.27 -0.72
C LYS A 31 11.36 -0.11 -1.27
N HIS A 32 11.00 -0.22 -2.55
CA HIS A 32 10.78 -1.49 -3.23
C HIS A 32 9.87 -2.47 -2.44
N PRO A 33 8.56 -2.18 -2.34
CA PRO A 33 7.61 -3.08 -1.69
C PRO A 33 7.68 -4.50 -2.26
N THR A 34 7.82 -5.52 -1.39
CA THR A 34 7.95 -6.92 -1.81
C THR A 34 6.74 -7.78 -1.42
N CYS A 35 6.01 -7.40 -0.36
CA CYS A 35 4.78 -8.06 0.05
C CYS A 35 3.83 -7.09 0.73
N ILE A 36 2.52 -7.28 0.56
CA ILE A 36 1.48 -6.45 1.18
C ILE A 36 0.40 -7.37 1.73
N VAL A 37 0.05 -7.19 3.00
CA VAL A 37 -1.07 -7.89 3.64
C VAL A 37 -1.91 -6.90 4.45
N VAL A 38 -3.22 -7.14 4.47
CA VAL A 38 -4.17 -6.42 5.31
C VAL A 38 -4.35 -7.20 6.61
N ASP A 39 -4.39 -6.51 7.75
CA ASP A 39 -4.67 -7.15 9.03
C ASP A 39 -6.12 -7.70 9.02
N PRO A 40 -6.32 -9.02 9.20
CA PRO A 40 -7.65 -9.62 9.18
C PRO A 40 -8.54 -9.19 10.36
N GLN A 41 -7.96 -8.66 11.44
CA GLN A 41 -8.70 -8.16 12.60
C GLN A 41 -9.02 -6.66 12.48
N ASN A 42 -8.30 -5.93 11.62
CA ASN A 42 -8.52 -4.51 11.40
C ASN A 42 -8.13 -4.11 9.97
N GLU A 43 -9.13 -4.01 9.08
CA GLU A 43 -8.93 -3.66 7.67
C GLU A 43 -8.28 -2.29 7.41
N ASN A 44 -8.18 -1.43 8.44
CA ASN A 44 -7.48 -0.16 8.34
C ASN A 44 -5.96 -0.30 8.45
N VAL A 45 -5.48 -1.43 8.98
CA VAL A 45 -4.06 -1.71 9.18
C VAL A 45 -3.53 -2.53 8.01
N ILE A 46 -2.40 -2.08 7.45
CA ILE A 46 -1.63 -2.83 6.49
C ILE A 46 -0.20 -3.06 6.96
N TYR A 47 0.36 -4.17 6.50
CA TYR A 47 1.77 -4.49 6.64
C TYR A 47 2.39 -4.58 5.25
N CYS A 48 3.54 -3.93 5.08
CA CYS A 48 4.27 -3.91 3.83
C CYS A 48 5.72 -4.30 4.08
N GLY A 49 6.16 -5.42 3.51
CA GLY A 49 7.57 -5.78 3.45
C GLY A 49 8.29 -4.96 2.40
N THR A 50 9.51 -4.55 2.71
CA THR A 50 10.40 -3.80 1.81
C THR A 50 11.70 -4.56 1.65
N ASP A 51 12.42 -4.36 0.54
CA ASP A 51 13.66 -5.10 0.25
C ASP A 51 14.75 -4.89 1.32
N LYS A 52 15.03 -3.63 1.69
CA LYS A 52 16.17 -3.27 2.56
C LYS A 52 15.80 -2.45 3.79
N ASP A 53 14.55 -2.00 3.90
CA ASP A 53 14.10 -1.10 4.96
C ASP A 53 13.24 -1.81 6.03
N GLY A 54 13.08 -3.13 5.91
CA GLY A 54 12.33 -3.95 6.86
C GLY A 54 10.82 -3.89 6.66
N LEU A 55 10.07 -3.88 7.77
CA LEU A 55 8.62 -3.95 7.79
C LEU A 55 8.00 -2.58 8.06
N PHE A 56 7.15 -2.13 7.16
CA PHE A 56 6.32 -0.95 7.35
C PHE A 56 4.91 -1.34 7.83
N LYS A 57 4.35 -0.54 8.74
CA LYS A 57 2.98 -0.65 9.24
C LYS A 57 2.27 0.70 9.10
N LYS A 58 1.04 0.68 8.57
CA LYS A 58 0.16 1.85 8.51
C LYS A 58 -1.24 1.49 8.98
#